data_AF-K1GRA7-F1
#
_entry.id   AF-K1GRA7-F1
#
_cell.length_a   1.000
_cell.length_b   1.000
_cell.length_c   1.000
_cell.angle_alpha   90.00
_cell.angle_beta   90.00
_cell.angle_gamma   90.00
#
_symmetry.space_group_name_H-M   'P 1'
#
loop_
_entity.id
_entity.type
_entity.pdbx_description
1 polymer ?
#
loop_
_entity_poly.entity_id
_entity_poly.type
_entity_poly.pdbx_seq_one_letter_code
_entity_poly.pdbx_strand_id
1 'polypeptide(L)'
;MLDYAKEKLKNVNETKFIHGNWMKNFTKEKEFDLVFASMTPAISKIEHIKRMCLISKNYCMMERFVYYRDPIREEIEKMLGRKLNKLHSNHKEYTYGLWNIVWNLGYFPEIYLDKYISETEKNVIDYMEQIICTDDEENKIIEFLKEKEKNGKIMSKEYIIKAVILWDVNIF
;
A
#
# COMPACT_ATOMS: atom_id res chain seq x y z
N MET A 1 0.89 -3.59 -14.56
CA MET A 1 -0.17 -2.95 -13.72
C MET A 1 -1.27 -2.26 -14.54
N LEU A 2 -0.97 -1.35 -15.47
CA LEU A 2 -2.04 -0.66 -16.22
C LEU A 2 -2.91 -1.59 -17.08
N ASP A 3 -2.32 -2.56 -17.77
CA ASP A 3 -3.11 -3.49 -18.59
C ASP A 3 -4.01 -4.38 -17.73
N TYR A 4 -3.51 -4.82 -16.57
CA TYR A 4 -4.32 -5.50 -15.56
C TYR A 4 -5.49 -4.62 -15.08
N ALA A 5 -5.26 -3.34 -14.81
CA ALA A 5 -6.32 -2.42 -14.39
C ALA A 5 -7.37 -2.22 -15.50
N LYS A 6 -6.96 -2.07 -16.76
CA LYS A 6 -7.87 -1.97 -17.92
C LYS A 6 -8.72 -3.23 -18.06
N GLU A 7 -8.13 -4.40 -17.88
CA GLU A 7 -8.85 -5.66 -17.94
C GLU A 7 -9.90 -5.76 -16.82
N LYS A 8 -9.53 -5.42 -15.58
CA LYS A 8 -10.44 -5.47 -14.42
C LYS A 8 -11.57 -4.45 -14.49
N LEU A 9 -11.33 -3.30 -15.09
CA LEU A 9 -12.31 -2.22 -15.20
C LEU A 9 -12.94 -2.13 -16.60
N LYS A 10 -12.84 -3.19 -17.42
CA LYS A 10 -13.40 -3.23 -18.79
C LYS A 10 -14.90 -2.94 -18.88
N ASN A 11 -15.63 -3.15 -17.79
CA ASN A 11 -17.08 -2.93 -17.69
C ASN A 11 -17.44 -1.60 -17.00
N VAL A 12 -16.44 -0.81 -16.59
CA VAL A 12 -16.68 0.51 -16.00
C VAL A 12 -16.56 1.55 -17.11
N ASN A 13 -17.69 2.18 -17.42
CA ASN A 13 -17.76 3.23 -18.41
C ASN A 13 -16.93 4.46 -17.97
N GLU A 14 -16.45 5.23 -18.94
CA GLU A 14 -15.78 6.53 -18.72
C GLU A 14 -14.48 6.47 -17.91
N THR A 15 -13.78 5.34 -17.91
CA THR A 15 -12.46 5.23 -17.28
C THR A 15 -11.33 5.70 -18.22
N LYS A 16 -10.38 6.45 -17.66
CA LYS A 16 -9.16 6.88 -18.37
C LYS A 16 -7.93 6.36 -17.63
N PHE A 17 -7.07 5.66 -18.36
CA PHE A 17 -5.82 5.12 -17.84
C PHE A 17 -4.65 5.93 -18.38
N ILE A 18 -3.89 6.55 -17.49
CA ILE A 18 -2.79 7.43 -17.87
C ILE A 18 -1.48 6.80 -17.40
N HIS A 19 -0.59 6.51 -18.35
CA HIS A 19 0.77 6.07 -18.06
C HIS A 19 1.69 7.29 -17.99
N GLY A 20 2.51 7.38 -16.94
CA GLY A 20 3.56 8.39 -16.84
C GLY A 20 3.70 8.98 -15.45
N ASN A 21 4.46 10.09 -15.38
CA ASN A 21 4.68 10.79 -14.13
C ASN A 21 3.45 11.66 -13.79
N TRP A 22 2.74 11.27 -12.74
CA TRP A 22 1.52 11.93 -12.30
C TRP A 22 1.74 13.42 -11.93
N MET A 23 2.91 13.80 -11.42
CA MET A 23 3.24 15.20 -11.11
C MET A 23 3.33 16.08 -12.37
N LYS A 24 3.57 15.47 -13.54
CA LYS A 24 3.56 16.17 -14.84
C LYS A 24 2.17 16.13 -15.49
N ASN A 25 1.46 15.01 -15.34
CA ASN A 25 0.19 14.78 -16.02
C ASN A 25 -1.00 15.48 -15.35
N PHE A 26 -0.96 15.67 -14.04
CA PHE A 26 -2.05 16.26 -13.27
C PHE A 26 -1.57 17.56 -12.62
N THR A 27 -1.76 18.69 -13.31
CA THR A 27 -1.31 20.03 -12.88
C THR A 27 -2.46 21.01 -12.69
N LYS A 28 -3.65 20.70 -13.22
CA LYS A 28 -4.80 21.59 -13.20
C LYS A 28 -5.43 21.64 -11.81
N GLU A 29 -5.67 22.84 -11.32
CA GLU A 29 -6.29 23.04 -10.00
C GLU A 29 -7.76 22.60 -10.00
N LYS A 30 -8.19 22.01 -8.88
CA LYS A 30 -9.58 21.63 -8.61
C LYS A 30 -10.24 20.82 -9.75
N GLU A 31 -9.49 19.90 -10.33
CA GLU A 31 -9.94 19.08 -11.46
C GLU A 31 -10.83 17.89 -11.02
N PHE A 32 -10.59 17.34 -9.84
CA PHE A 32 -11.25 16.11 -9.37
C PHE A 32 -11.97 16.34 -8.04
N ASP A 33 -13.21 15.88 -7.90
CA ASP A 33 -13.93 15.98 -6.62
C ASP A 33 -13.27 15.15 -5.49
N LEU A 34 -12.59 14.06 -5.86
CA LEU A 34 -11.79 13.23 -4.95
C LEU A 34 -10.46 12.86 -5.60
N VAL A 35 -9.36 13.03 -4.86
CA VAL A 35 -8.03 12.55 -5.25
C VAL A 35 -7.56 11.56 -4.20
N PHE A 36 -7.23 10.33 -4.60
CA PHE A 36 -6.79 9.33 -3.64
C PHE A 36 -5.50 8.63 -4.03
N ALA A 37 -4.75 8.21 -3.01
CA ALA A 37 -3.60 7.35 -3.14
C ALA A 37 -3.78 6.13 -2.23
N SER A 38 -4.04 4.97 -2.83
CA SER A 38 -4.18 3.71 -2.10
C SER A 38 -2.91 2.89 -2.22
N MET A 39 -2.27 2.60 -1.08
CA MET A 39 -1.21 1.58 -0.96
C MET A 39 -0.02 1.78 -1.90
N THR A 40 0.25 3.02 -2.31
CA THR A 40 1.23 3.34 -3.34
C THR A 40 2.47 4.04 -2.76
N PRO A 41 3.69 3.67 -3.18
CA PRO A 41 4.91 4.41 -2.82
C PRO A 41 5.07 5.72 -3.61
N ALA A 42 4.23 5.98 -4.62
CA ALA A 42 4.35 7.15 -5.49
C ALA A 42 4.18 8.48 -4.74
N ILE A 43 3.49 8.47 -3.59
CA ILE A 43 3.43 9.60 -2.67
C ILE A 43 4.56 9.40 -1.65
N SER A 44 5.62 10.18 -1.72
CA SER A 44 6.82 9.99 -0.90
C SER A 44 7.42 11.31 -0.38
N LYS A 45 6.85 12.44 -0.78
CA LYS A 45 7.34 13.78 -0.47
C LYS A 45 6.19 14.73 -0.17
N ILE A 46 6.46 15.80 0.56
CA ILE A 46 5.47 16.85 0.88
C ILE A 46 4.90 17.47 -0.41
N GLU A 47 5.72 17.65 -1.45
CA GLU A 47 5.28 18.18 -2.75
C GLU A 47 4.19 17.32 -3.42
N HIS A 48 4.20 16.01 -3.18
CA HIS A 48 3.18 15.09 -3.67
C HIS A 48 1.85 15.33 -2.94
N ILE A 49 1.88 15.46 -1.61
CA ILE A 49 0.67 15.74 -0.82
C ILE A 49 0.08 17.10 -1.22
N LYS A 50 0.93 18.13 -1.38
CA LYS A 50 0.50 19.45 -1.89
C LYS A 50 -0.14 19.34 -3.27
N ARG A 51 0.41 18.51 -4.16
CA ARG A 51 -0.18 18.31 -5.50
C ARG A 51 -1.54 17.61 -5.43
N MET A 52 -1.72 16.63 -4.55
CA MET A 52 -3.02 16.01 -4.32
C MET A 52 -4.05 17.06 -3.91
N CYS A 53 -3.71 17.94 -2.94
CA CYS A 53 -4.60 19.02 -2.53
C CYS A 53 -4.90 20.01 -3.66
N LEU A 54 -3.89 20.39 -4.46
CA LEU A 54 -4.04 21.33 -5.56
C LEU A 54 -5.06 20.86 -6.61
N ILE A 55 -4.95 19.60 -7.04
CA ILE A 55 -5.80 19.06 -8.10
C ILE A 55 -7.16 18.58 -7.57
N SER A 56 -7.32 18.47 -6.25
CA SER A 56 -8.60 18.14 -5.63
C SER A 56 -9.48 19.37 -5.50
N LYS A 57 -10.76 19.18 -5.78
CA LYS A 57 -11.81 20.17 -5.57
C LYS A 57 -12.43 20.06 -4.19
N ASN A 58 -12.63 18.86 -3.65
CA ASN A 58 -13.29 18.66 -2.35
C ASN A 58 -12.47 17.80 -1.39
N TYR A 59 -12.13 16.57 -1.76
CA TYR A 59 -11.55 15.62 -0.82
C TYR A 59 -10.25 15.00 -1.30
N CYS A 60 -9.39 14.68 -0.34
CA CYS A 60 -8.21 13.85 -0.57
C CYS A 60 -8.24 12.64 0.38
N MET A 61 -7.82 11.48 -0.12
CA MET A 61 -7.73 10.25 0.67
C MET A 61 -6.37 9.57 0.50
N MET A 62 -5.82 9.04 1.57
CA MET A 62 -4.66 8.15 1.53
C MET A 62 -4.90 6.90 2.36
N GLU A 63 -4.64 5.74 1.76
CA GLU A 63 -4.69 4.45 2.43
C GLU A 63 -3.27 3.89 2.57
N ARG A 64 -2.89 3.47 3.78
CA ARG A 64 -1.57 2.89 4.08
C ARG A 64 -1.69 1.76 5.09
N PHE A 65 -0.77 0.79 5.03
CA PHE A 65 -0.58 -0.12 6.15
C PHE A 65 -0.06 0.63 7.38
N VAL A 66 -0.65 0.34 8.53
CA VAL A 66 -0.12 0.68 9.86
C VAL A 66 0.52 -0.55 10.49
N TYR A 67 -0.07 -1.71 10.22
CA TYR A 67 0.40 -3.00 10.68
C TYR A 67 0.09 -4.08 9.66
N TYR A 68 1.03 -4.98 9.46
CA TYR A 68 0.90 -6.17 8.65
C TYR A 68 1.74 -7.29 9.29
N ARG A 69 1.10 -8.42 9.53
CA ARG A 69 1.75 -9.63 10.02
C ARG A 69 1.27 -10.83 9.23
N ASP A 70 2.23 -11.59 8.72
CA ASP A 70 2.04 -12.90 8.11
C ASP A 70 2.91 -13.90 8.87
N PRO A 71 2.33 -14.88 9.60
CA PRO A 71 3.09 -15.85 10.40
C PRO A 71 4.13 -16.63 9.61
N ILE A 72 3.84 -16.98 8.36
CA ILE A 72 4.78 -17.72 7.50
C ILE A 72 5.99 -16.84 7.20
N ARG A 73 5.75 -15.55 6.93
CA ARG A 73 6.83 -14.58 6.78
C ARG A 73 7.63 -14.39 8.06
N GLU A 74 7.00 -14.38 9.23
CA GLU A 74 7.73 -14.31 10.51
C GLU A 74 8.64 -15.52 10.73
N GLU A 75 8.21 -16.72 10.34
CA GLU A 75 9.04 -17.93 10.38
C GLU A 75 10.24 -17.81 9.45
N ILE A 76 10.05 -17.30 8.22
CA ILE A 76 11.14 -17.03 7.28
C ILE A 76 12.15 -16.03 7.87
N GLU A 77 11.69 -14.88 8.36
CA GLU A 77 12.58 -13.85 8.92
C GLU A 77 13.35 -14.41 10.14
N LYS A 78 12.73 -15.26 10.97
CA LYS A 78 13.41 -15.95 12.09
C LYS A 78 14.48 -16.92 11.60
N MET A 79 14.15 -17.74 10.58
CA MET A 79 15.09 -18.68 9.98
C MET A 79 16.33 -17.96 9.44
N LEU A 80 16.16 -16.75 8.89
CA LEU A 80 17.23 -15.90 8.39
C LEU A 80 17.95 -15.07 9.49
N GLY A 81 17.55 -15.20 10.76
CA GLY A 81 18.14 -14.43 11.87
C GLY A 81 17.82 -12.94 11.85
N ARG A 82 16.77 -12.52 11.14
CA ARG A 82 16.39 -11.12 10.96
C ARG A 82 15.43 -10.63 12.05
N LYS A 83 15.39 -9.31 12.26
CA LYS A 83 14.45 -8.71 13.21
C LYS A 83 13.03 -8.74 12.63
N LEU A 84 12.12 -9.39 13.36
CA LEU A 84 10.69 -9.43 13.06
C LEU A 84 10.10 -8.02 12.92
N ASN A 85 9.05 -7.90 12.09
CA ASN A 85 8.22 -6.71 11.95
C ASN A 85 8.89 -5.44 11.40
N LYS A 86 10.08 -5.52 10.80
CA LYS A 86 10.73 -4.39 10.10
C LYS A 86 10.29 -4.18 8.64
N LEU A 87 9.13 -4.72 8.26
CA LEU A 87 8.61 -4.57 6.91
C LEU A 87 8.16 -3.14 6.63
N HIS A 88 8.25 -2.70 5.37
CA HIS A 88 7.71 -1.40 4.94
C HIS A 88 6.22 -1.22 5.33
N SER A 89 5.45 -2.32 5.30
CA SER A 89 4.05 -2.37 5.73
C SER A 89 3.84 -2.15 7.24
N ASN A 90 4.90 -2.08 8.05
CA ASN A 90 4.85 -1.79 9.48
C ASN A 90 5.44 -0.41 9.84
N HIS A 91 5.72 0.44 8.84
CA HIS A 91 6.24 1.80 9.06
C HIS A 91 5.12 2.77 9.42
N LYS A 92 4.52 2.61 10.61
CA LYS A 92 3.45 3.48 11.14
C LYS A 92 3.85 4.96 11.18
N GLU A 93 5.14 5.25 11.25
CA GLU A 93 5.72 6.59 11.24
C GLU A 93 5.37 7.34 9.95
N TYR A 94 5.17 6.62 8.84
CA TYR A 94 4.70 7.22 7.59
C TYR A 94 3.29 7.78 7.75
N THR A 95 2.36 6.99 8.32
CA THR A 95 0.98 7.41 8.59
C THR A 95 0.94 8.59 9.55
N TYR A 96 1.77 8.56 10.59
CA TYR A 96 1.95 9.68 11.51
C TYR A 96 2.50 10.94 10.82
N GLY A 97 3.51 10.79 9.97
CA GLY A 97 4.09 11.88 9.20
C GLY A 97 3.09 12.53 8.25
N LEU A 98 2.30 11.72 7.54
CA LEU A 98 1.23 12.19 6.67
C LEU A 98 0.20 13.02 7.44
N TRP A 99 -0.31 12.51 8.56
CA TRP A 99 -1.25 13.23 9.42
C TRP A 99 -0.72 14.62 9.79
N ASN A 100 0.53 14.67 10.27
CA ASN A 100 1.16 15.92 10.67
C ASN A 100 1.34 16.88 9.48
N ILE A 101 1.74 16.38 8.31
CA ILE A 101 1.88 17.23 7.12
C ILE A 101 0.54 17.84 6.73
N VAL A 102 -0.52 17.03 6.66
CA VAL A 102 -1.87 17.48 6.28
C VAL A 102 -2.39 18.51 7.29
N TRP A 103 -2.22 18.25 8.58
CA TRP A 103 -2.56 19.19 9.66
C TRP A 103 -1.81 20.53 9.53
N ASN A 104 -0.50 20.49 9.31
CA ASN A 104 0.33 21.69 9.17
C ASN A 104 0.09 22.45 7.86
N LEU A 105 -0.54 21.84 6.86
CA LEU A 105 -1.02 22.53 5.66
C LEU A 105 -2.35 23.27 5.89
N GLY A 106 -2.94 23.16 7.09
CA GLY A 106 -4.17 23.83 7.50
C GLY A 106 -5.42 22.95 7.39
N TYR A 107 -5.31 21.73 6.84
CA TYR A 107 -6.43 20.81 6.69
C TYR A 107 -6.71 20.02 7.97
N PHE A 108 -7.94 19.53 8.13
CA PHE A 108 -8.36 18.72 9.26
C PHE A 108 -8.54 17.26 8.80
N PRO A 109 -7.49 16.41 8.91
CA PRO A 109 -7.62 15.01 8.55
C PRO A 109 -8.46 14.23 9.56
N GLU A 110 -9.19 13.25 9.05
CA GLU A 110 -9.86 12.19 9.79
C GLU A 110 -9.18 10.86 9.48
N ILE A 111 -9.11 9.97 10.47
CA ILE A 111 -8.49 8.65 10.33
C ILE A 111 -9.45 7.55 10.70
N TYR A 112 -9.65 6.62 9.78
CA TYR A 112 -10.31 5.35 10.02
C TYR A 112 -9.27 4.22 10.03
N LEU A 113 -9.31 3.38 11.07
CA LEU A 113 -8.44 2.22 11.18
C LEU A 113 -9.22 0.96 10.82
N ASP A 114 -8.97 0.44 9.62
CA ASP A 114 -9.53 -0.82 9.16
C ASP A 114 -8.68 -1.99 9.69
N LYS A 115 -9.30 -2.87 10.47
CA LYS A 115 -8.63 -3.98 11.16
C LYS A 115 -9.30 -5.29 10.77
N TYR A 116 -8.57 -6.18 10.14
CA TYR A 116 -9.11 -7.46 9.71
C TYR A 116 -8.04 -8.54 9.63
N ILE A 117 -8.51 -9.79 9.56
CA ILE A 117 -7.71 -10.96 9.27
C ILE A 117 -8.06 -11.40 7.86
N SER A 118 -7.05 -11.59 7.03
CA SER A 118 -7.19 -12.07 5.66
C SER A 118 -6.68 -13.51 5.58
N GLU A 119 -7.49 -14.43 5.09
CA GLU A 119 -7.06 -15.79 4.78
C GLU A 119 -6.93 -15.89 3.26
N THR A 120 -5.70 -16.06 2.78
CA THR A 120 -5.38 -16.03 1.34
C THR A 120 -4.56 -17.24 0.95
N GLU A 121 -4.86 -17.79 -0.22
CA GLU A 121 -4.01 -18.76 -0.88
C GLU A 121 -2.87 -18.03 -1.60
N LYS A 122 -1.63 -18.40 -1.28
CA LYS A 122 -0.41 -17.94 -1.97
C LYS A 122 0.35 -19.13 -2.51
N ASN A 123 1.18 -18.91 -3.52
CA ASN A 123 2.17 -19.88 -3.97
C ASN A 123 3.58 -19.42 -3.55
N VAL A 124 4.61 -20.24 -3.85
CA VAL A 124 6.01 -19.91 -3.56
C VAL A 124 6.45 -18.59 -4.22
N ILE A 125 6.05 -18.36 -5.47
CA ILE A 125 6.41 -17.16 -6.24
C ILE A 125 5.85 -15.91 -5.56
N ASP A 126 4.59 -15.94 -5.13
CA ASP A 126 3.93 -14.81 -4.46
C ASP A 126 4.69 -14.37 -3.19
N TYR A 127 5.29 -15.32 -2.46
CA TYR A 127 6.13 -15.02 -1.30
C TYR A 127 7.50 -14.46 -1.72
N MET A 128 8.14 -15.09 -2.71
CA MET A 128 9.47 -14.67 -3.18
C MET A 128 9.47 -13.27 -3.79
N GLU A 129 8.41 -12.86 -4.47
CA GLU A 129 8.26 -11.48 -4.98
C GLU A 129 8.23 -10.41 -3.87
N GLN A 130 7.89 -10.81 -2.63
CA GLN A 130 7.74 -9.90 -1.50
C GLN A 130 8.91 -9.91 -0.53
N ILE A 131 9.81 -10.89 -0.64
CA ILE A 131 10.94 -11.10 0.28
C ILE A 131 12.22 -10.66 -0.41
N ILE A 132 12.95 -9.74 0.23
CA ILE A 132 14.30 -9.38 -0.20
C ILE A 132 15.25 -10.41 0.40
N CYS A 133 15.94 -11.17 -0.43
CA CYS A 133 16.91 -12.19 -0.03
C CYS A 133 18.15 -12.19 -0.93
N THR A 134 19.24 -12.75 -0.43
CA THR A 134 20.42 -13.09 -1.25
C THR A 134 20.21 -14.45 -1.93
N ASP A 135 21.04 -14.76 -2.93
CA ASP A 135 21.01 -16.06 -3.62
C ASP A 135 21.17 -17.25 -2.64
N ASP A 136 21.97 -17.08 -1.59
CA ASP A 136 22.17 -18.11 -0.54
C ASP A 136 20.94 -18.32 0.36
N GLU A 137 20.15 -17.26 0.57
CA GLU A 137 18.92 -17.31 1.37
C GLU A 137 17.75 -17.84 0.55
N GLU A 138 17.70 -17.52 -0.74
CA GLU A 138 16.62 -17.89 -1.66
C GLU A 138 16.32 -19.39 -1.63
N ASN A 139 17.34 -20.25 -1.76
CA ASN A 139 17.14 -21.70 -1.75
C ASN A 139 16.52 -22.19 -0.43
N LYS A 140 16.98 -21.66 0.71
CA LYS A 140 16.45 -22.02 2.04
C LYS A 140 14.99 -21.61 2.18
N ILE A 141 14.62 -20.43 1.67
CA ILE A 141 13.25 -19.93 1.70
C ILE A 141 12.35 -20.79 0.82
N ILE A 142 12.79 -21.13 -0.39
CA ILE A 142 12.03 -21.98 -1.31
C ILE A 142 11.80 -23.38 -0.71
N GLU A 143 12.83 -23.99 -0.12
CA GLU A 143 12.70 -25.29 0.57
C GLU A 143 11.69 -25.20 1.71
N PHE A 144 11.81 -24.20 2.59
CA PHE A 144 10.86 -23.96 3.67
C PHE A 144 9.42 -23.76 3.17
N LEU A 145 9.22 -22.98 2.10
CA LEU A 145 7.89 -22.73 1.54
C LEU A 145 7.28 -24.00 0.93
N LYS A 146 8.10 -24.84 0.27
CA LYS A 146 7.65 -26.13 -0.27
C LYS A 146 7.18 -27.09 0.82
N GLU A 147 7.78 -27.07 2.01
CA GLU A 147 7.31 -27.87 3.15
C GLU A 147 5.93 -27.43 3.66
N LYS A 148 5.61 -26.14 3.52
CA LYS A 148 4.31 -25.56 3.90
C LYS A 148 3.25 -25.71 2.80
N GLU A 149 3.67 -26.00 1.57
CA GLU A 149 2.83 -26.10 0.40
C GLU A 149 1.99 -27.38 0.40
N LYS A 150 0.71 -27.23 0.06
CA LYS A 150 -0.23 -28.33 -0.20
C LYS A 150 -0.92 -28.08 -1.53
N ASN A 151 -0.75 -28.99 -2.49
CA ASN A 151 -1.32 -28.87 -3.84
C ASN A 151 -0.97 -27.55 -4.55
N GLY A 152 0.29 -27.11 -4.45
CA GLY A 152 0.76 -25.86 -5.09
C GLY A 152 0.31 -24.58 -4.37
N LYS A 153 -0.24 -24.69 -3.17
CA LYS A 153 -0.77 -23.56 -2.40
C LYS A 153 -0.33 -23.58 -0.95
N ILE A 154 -0.13 -22.40 -0.39
CA ILE A 154 0.23 -22.12 0.98
C ILE A 154 -0.89 -21.24 1.55
N MET A 155 -1.57 -21.74 2.58
CA MET A 155 -2.60 -20.97 3.28
C MET A 155 -1.94 -19.95 4.20
N SER A 156 -2.07 -18.68 3.85
CA SER A 156 -1.61 -17.57 4.69
C SER A 156 -2.77 -16.99 5.50
N LYS A 157 -2.49 -16.67 6.76
CA LYS A 157 -3.41 -15.97 7.67
C LYS A 157 -2.78 -14.65 8.09
N GLU A 158 -3.13 -13.59 7.37
CA GLU A 158 -2.55 -12.27 7.51
C GLU A 158 -3.36 -11.42 8.49
N TYR A 159 -2.68 -10.70 9.38
CA TYR A 159 -3.28 -9.77 10.33
C TYR A 159 -2.94 -8.35 9.88
N ILE A 160 -3.97 -7.57 9.56
CA ILE A 160 -3.81 -6.31 8.85
C ILE A 160 -4.48 -5.19 9.62
N ILE A 161 -3.77 -4.07 9.77
CA ILE A 161 -4.35 -2.78 10.13
C ILE A 161 -3.96 -1.78 9.06
N LYS A 162 -4.96 -1.17 8.43
CA LYS A 162 -4.78 -0.07 7.50
C LYS A 162 -5.30 1.23 8.11
N ALA A 163 -4.64 2.32 7.80
CA ALA A 163 -5.17 3.66 8.02
C ALA A 163 -5.72 4.18 6.70
N VAL A 164 -6.98 4.61 6.73
CA VAL A 164 -7.60 5.44 5.71
C VAL A 164 -7.65 6.86 6.29
N ILE A 165 -6.85 7.76 5.72
CA ILE A 165 -6.81 9.17 6.11
C ILE A 165 -7.54 9.97 5.05
N LEU A 166 -8.58 10.69 5.45
CA LEU A 166 -9.44 11.53 4.61
C LEU A 166 -9.33 12.98 5.08
N TRP A 167 -9.30 13.94 4.16
CA TRP A 167 -9.41 15.36 4.53
C TRP A 167 -10.13 16.17 3.46
N ASP A 168 -10.86 17.19 3.92
CA ASP A 168 -11.48 18.22 3.07
C ASP A 168 -10.46 19.29 2.70
N VAL A 169 -10.39 19.66 1.42
CA VAL A 169 -9.52 20.74 0.93
C VAL A 169 -10.23 22.09 0.87
N ASN A 170 -11.55 22.12 1.08
CA ASN A 170 -12.36 23.33 1.24
C ASN A 170 -12.62 23.59 2.72
N ILE A 171 -11.64 24.21 3.33
CA ILE A 171 -11.75 24.81 4.64
C ILE A 171 -12.00 26.29 4.36
N PHE A 172 -13.23 26.74 4.64
CA PHE A 172 -13.83 28.07 4.37
C PHE A 172 -14.54 28.25 3.02
#